data_AF-A0A7J7NCL5-F1
#
_entry.id   AF-A0A7J7NCL5-F1
#
_cell.length_a   1.000
_cell.length_b   1.000
_cell.length_c   1.000
_cell.angle_alpha   90.00
_cell.angle_beta   90.00
_cell.angle_gamma   90.00
#
_symmetry.space_group_name_H-M   'P 1'
#
loop_
_entity.id
_entity.type
_entity.pdbx_description
1 polymer ?
#
loop_
_entity_poly.entity_id
_entity_poly.type
_entity_poly.pdbx_seq_one_letter_code
_entity_poly.pdbx_strand_id
1 'polypeptide(L)'
;MPAGEIRYPTPPQLIESPSSPDDSDESTWLWTQIKAEARRDAESEPALASYLYSTIISHSSLERSLSFHLGNKLCSSTLLSTLLYDLFLNSFSNDSVLRSATIADLRAARVRDPACISYSHCLLNYKGFLACQAHRVAHKLWTQSRRPLALALHSRVADVFAVDIHPAARIGKGVLFDHATGVVVGKN
;
A
#
# COMPACT_ATOMS: atom_id res chain seq x y z
N MET A 1 11.66 41.39 43.86
CA MET A 1 11.95 40.13 43.17
C MET A 1 10.66 39.60 42.56
N PRO A 2 10.44 39.62 41.23
CA PRO A 2 9.40 38.82 40.60
C PRO A 2 9.98 37.58 39.90
N ALA A 3 9.21 36.50 39.91
CA ALA A 3 9.55 35.19 39.40
C ALA A 3 9.69 35.19 37.87
N GLY A 4 10.73 34.51 37.35
CA GLY A 4 10.97 34.34 35.93
C GLY A 4 10.05 33.26 35.33
N GLU A 5 9.32 33.63 34.27
CA GLU A 5 8.58 32.69 33.41
C GLU A 5 9.55 31.83 32.60
N ILE A 6 9.49 30.51 32.80
CA ILE A 6 10.20 29.54 31.98
C ILE A 6 9.39 29.32 30.69
N ARG A 7 9.84 29.91 29.57
CA ARG A 7 9.30 29.62 28.24
C ARG A 7 9.83 28.28 27.74
N TYR A 8 8.94 27.32 27.49
CA TYR A 8 9.28 26.10 26.76
C TYR A 8 9.31 26.40 25.24
N PRO A 9 10.27 25.82 24.49
CA PRO A 9 10.32 25.99 23.04
C PRO A 9 9.15 25.27 22.36
N THR A 10 8.50 25.97 21.42
CA THR A 10 7.44 25.41 20.57
C THR A 10 8.01 24.27 19.72
N PRO A 11 7.36 23.09 19.65
CA PRO A 11 7.83 22.02 18.78
C PRO A 11 7.80 22.49 17.31
N PRO A 12 8.77 22.09 16.48
CA PRO A 12 8.83 22.51 15.09
C PRO A 12 7.58 22.02 14.36
N GLN A 13 6.89 22.96 13.70
CA GLN A 13 5.78 22.64 12.80
C GLN A 13 6.33 21.77 11.67
N LEU A 14 5.78 20.56 11.53
CA LEU A 14 6.02 19.70 10.38
C LEU A 14 5.55 20.47 9.14
N ILE A 15 6.49 20.91 8.32
CA ILE A 15 6.21 21.50 7.02
C ILE A 15 5.68 20.35 6.14
N GLU A 16 4.36 20.22 6.06
CA GLU A 16 3.73 19.45 5.01
C GLU A 16 4.05 20.13 3.68
N SER A 17 5.01 19.57 2.94
CA SER A 17 5.25 19.96 1.56
C SER A 17 3.99 19.68 0.75
N PRO A 18 3.39 20.67 0.07
CA PRO A 18 2.21 20.45 -0.74
C PRO A 18 2.54 19.45 -1.86
N SER A 19 1.68 18.45 -2.02
CA SER A 19 1.75 17.52 -3.15
C SER A 19 1.73 18.32 -4.45
N SER A 20 2.66 18.01 -5.37
CA SER A 20 2.73 18.71 -6.65
C SER A 20 1.45 18.47 -7.46
N PRO A 21 0.98 19.43 -8.28
CA PRO A 21 -0.21 19.27 -9.12
C PRO A 21 -0.12 18.05 -10.06
N ASP A 22 1.10 17.65 -10.40
CA ASP A 22 1.43 16.53 -11.27
C ASP A 22 1.02 15.17 -10.65
N ASP A 23 1.15 15.03 -9.32
CA ASP A 23 0.87 13.76 -8.62
C ASP A 23 -0.64 13.39 -8.61
N SER A 24 -1.55 14.38 -8.58
CA SER A 24 -3.00 14.11 -8.53
C SER A 24 -3.56 13.68 -9.88
N ASP A 25 -3.07 14.29 -10.96
CA ASP A 25 -3.51 14.00 -12.32
C ASP A 25 -2.98 12.62 -12.75
N GLU A 26 -1.74 12.30 -12.39
CA GLU A 26 -1.16 10.97 -12.63
C GLU A 26 -1.92 9.86 -11.91
N SER A 27 -2.27 10.05 -10.63
CA SER A 27 -3.04 9.06 -9.87
C SER A 27 -4.40 8.80 -10.51
N THR A 28 -5.08 9.88 -10.94
CA THR A 28 -6.39 9.81 -11.60
C THR A 28 -6.31 9.06 -12.92
N TRP A 29 -5.29 9.34 -13.73
CA TRP A 29 -5.06 8.63 -14.98
C TRP A 29 -4.78 7.15 -14.77
N LEU A 30 -3.87 6.81 -13.85
CA LEU A 30 -3.49 5.43 -13.53
C LEU A 30 -4.71 4.62 -13.06
N TRP A 31 -5.51 5.20 -12.17
CA TRP A 31 -6.72 4.56 -11.68
C TRP A 31 -7.75 4.34 -12.79
N THR A 32 -7.88 5.29 -13.72
CA THR A 32 -8.74 5.14 -14.90
C THR A 32 -8.29 3.97 -15.77
N GLN A 33 -6.98 3.79 -15.99
CA GLN A 33 -6.44 2.64 -16.72
C GLN A 33 -6.76 1.32 -16.01
N ILE A 34 -6.51 1.24 -14.70
CA ILE A 34 -6.80 0.04 -13.90
C ILE A 34 -8.27 -0.35 -13.99
N LYS A 35 -9.20 0.62 -13.88
CA LYS A 35 -10.64 0.37 -14.01
C LYS A 35 -11.02 -0.10 -15.42
N ALA A 36 -10.41 0.46 -16.46
CA ALA A 36 -10.68 0.06 -17.84
C ALA A 36 -10.18 -1.37 -18.12
N GLU A 37 -8.98 -1.71 -17.63
CA GLU A 37 -8.42 -3.06 -17.70
C GLU A 37 -9.32 -4.07 -16.97
N ALA A 38 -9.69 -3.79 -15.71
CA ALA A 38 -10.55 -4.68 -14.93
C ALA A 38 -11.95 -4.88 -15.53
N ARG A 39 -12.51 -3.87 -16.23
CA ARG A 39 -13.79 -4.02 -16.95
C ARG A 39 -13.66 -4.98 -18.12
N ARG A 40 -12.61 -4.82 -18.94
CA ARG A 40 -12.34 -5.75 -20.06
C ARG A 40 -12.15 -7.18 -19.55
N ASP A 41 -11.38 -7.34 -18.48
CA ASP A 41 -11.14 -8.66 -17.88
C ASP A 41 -12.45 -9.28 -17.36
N ALA A 42 -13.30 -8.49 -16.69
CA ALA A 42 -14.60 -8.95 -16.17
C ALA A 42 -15.61 -9.32 -17.27
N GLU A 43 -15.57 -8.64 -18.42
CA GLU A 43 -16.37 -8.98 -19.60
C GLU A 43 -15.86 -10.26 -20.27
N SER A 44 -14.55 -10.45 -20.31
CA SER A 44 -13.92 -11.62 -20.95
C SER A 44 -13.96 -12.90 -20.11
N GLU A 45 -13.94 -12.78 -18.78
CA GLU A 45 -13.88 -13.89 -17.84
C GLU A 45 -14.99 -13.77 -16.78
N PRO A 46 -16.20 -14.33 -17.06
CA PRO A 46 -17.34 -14.25 -16.16
C PRO A 46 -17.08 -14.80 -14.76
N ALA A 47 -16.21 -15.81 -14.62
CA ALA A 47 -15.89 -16.40 -13.32
C ALA A 47 -15.18 -15.40 -12.38
N LEU A 48 -14.48 -14.41 -12.94
CA LEU A 48 -13.77 -13.37 -12.17
C LEU A 48 -14.57 -12.07 -12.05
N ALA A 49 -15.70 -11.93 -12.76
CA ALA A 49 -16.43 -10.67 -12.84
C ALA A 49 -16.84 -10.10 -11.47
N SER A 50 -17.38 -10.92 -10.56
CA SER A 50 -17.75 -10.47 -9.21
C SER A 50 -16.54 -10.07 -8.36
N TYR A 51 -15.43 -10.78 -8.52
CA TYR A 51 -14.18 -10.47 -7.81
C TYR A 51 -13.59 -9.15 -8.31
N LEU A 52 -13.52 -8.94 -9.62
CA LEU A 52 -13.05 -7.69 -10.23
C LEU A 52 -13.98 -6.52 -9.92
N TYR A 53 -15.29 -6.76 -9.88
CA TYR A 53 -16.26 -5.73 -9.54
C TYR A 53 -16.11 -5.27 -8.09
N SER A 54 -16.09 -6.22 -7.15
CA SER A 54 -15.94 -5.93 -5.73
C SER A 54 -14.57 -5.32 -5.39
N THR A 55 -13.50 -5.72 -6.08
CA THR A 55 -12.13 -5.28 -5.75
C THR A 55 -11.69 -4.01 -6.47
N ILE A 56 -12.17 -3.74 -7.70
CA ILE A 56 -11.73 -2.60 -8.51
C ILE A 56 -12.92 -1.74 -8.95
N ILE A 57 -13.86 -2.30 -9.71
CA ILE A 57 -14.81 -1.50 -10.51
C ILE A 57 -15.73 -0.64 -9.63
N SER A 58 -16.16 -1.19 -8.48
CA SER A 58 -17.03 -0.52 -7.50
C SER A 58 -16.34 0.58 -6.69
N HIS A 59 -15.00 0.63 -6.68
CA HIS A 59 -14.26 1.63 -5.92
C HIS A 59 -14.08 2.94 -6.71
N SER A 60 -13.97 4.04 -5.96
CA SER A 60 -13.75 5.38 -6.51
C SER A 60 -12.28 5.78 -6.59
N SER A 61 -11.37 5.09 -5.89
CA SER A 61 -9.93 5.40 -5.90
C SER A 61 -9.06 4.15 -5.76
N LEU A 62 -7.79 4.29 -6.16
CA LEU A 62 -6.77 3.26 -6.03
C LEU A 62 -6.55 2.84 -4.57
N GLU A 63 -6.53 3.80 -3.65
CA GLU A 63 -6.28 3.54 -2.23
C GLU A 63 -7.37 2.66 -1.63
N ARG A 64 -8.65 2.92 -1.96
CA ARG A 64 -9.77 2.10 -1.50
C ARG A 64 -9.70 0.68 -2.06
N SER A 65 -9.43 0.55 -3.36
CA SER A 65 -9.27 -0.75 -4.01
C SER A 65 -8.12 -1.56 -3.42
N LEU A 66 -6.94 -0.94 -3.29
CA LEU A 66 -5.76 -1.58 -2.70
C LEU A 66 -5.99 -1.97 -1.24
N SER A 67 -6.62 -1.10 -0.45
CA SER A 67 -6.96 -1.39 0.95
C SER A 67 -7.93 -2.57 1.06
N PHE A 68 -8.94 -2.62 0.19
CA PHE A 68 -9.91 -3.71 0.18
C PHE A 68 -9.24 -5.03 -0.18
N HIS A 69 -8.40 -5.01 -1.20
CA HIS A 69 -7.66 -6.19 -1.65
C HIS A 69 -6.69 -6.71 -0.59
N LEU A 70 -5.85 -5.83 -0.02
CA LEU A 70 -4.92 -6.19 1.06
C LEU A 70 -5.66 -6.68 2.31
N GLY A 71 -6.77 -6.04 2.67
CA GLY A 71 -7.61 -6.46 3.80
C GLY A 71 -8.14 -7.88 3.63
N ASN A 72 -8.60 -8.24 2.43
CA ASN A 72 -9.05 -9.60 2.13
C ASN A 72 -7.91 -10.62 2.02
N LYS A 73 -6.75 -10.24 1.47
CA LYS A 73 -5.59 -11.14 1.35
C LYS A 73 -4.96 -11.47 2.70
N LEU A 74 -4.85 -10.49 3.59
CA LEU A 74 -4.08 -10.62 4.83
C LEU A 74 -4.91 -11.01 6.05
N CYS A 75 -6.23 -11.15 5.90
CA CYS A 75 -7.11 -11.49 7.01
C CYS A 75 -6.76 -12.85 7.64
N SER A 76 -7.21 -13.02 8.88
CA SER A 76 -7.15 -14.26 9.64
C SER A 76 -8.27 -14.28 10.68
N SER A 77 -8.36 -15.35 11.48
CA SER A 77 -9.27 -15.39 12.63
C SER A 77 -8.99 -14.30 13.66
N THR A 78 -7.76 -13.77 13.70
CA THR A 78 -7.36 -12.68 14.60
C THR A 78 -7.55 -11.29 13.96
N LEU A 79 -7.21 -11.16 12.68
CA LEU A 79 -7.25 -9.89 11.96
C LEU A 79 -8.35 -9.93 10.90
N LEU A 80 -9.51 -9.36 11.22
CA LEU A 80 -10.65 -9.31 10.30
C LEU A 80 -10.33 -8.45 9.06
N SER A 81 -10.87 -8.83 7.91
CA SER A 81 -10.66 -8.11 6.65
C SER A 81 -11.15 -6.66 6.70
N THR A 82 -12.25 -6.39 7.41
CA THR A 82 -12.79 -5.04 7.62
C THR A 82 -11.87 -4.17 8.47
N LEU A 83 -11.31 -4.72 9.55
CA LEU A 83 -10.32 -4.03 10.38
C LEU A 83 -9.06 -3.68 9.58
N LEU A 84 -8.56 -4.64 8.79
CA LEU A 84 -7.41 -4.41 7.93
C LEU A 84 -7.71 -3.40 6.83
N TYR A 85 -8.90 -3.46 6.22
CA TYR A 85 -9.34 -2.47 5.25
C TYR A 85 -9.28 -1.05 5.83
N ASP A 86 -9.86 -0.82 7.02
CA ASP A 86 -9.84 0.49 7.66
C ASP A 86 -8.41 0.92 8.00
N LEU A 87 -7.57 0.00 8.47
CA LEU A 87 -6.16 0.26 8.78
C LEU A 87 -5.39 0.73 7.53
N PHE A 88 -5.54 0.00 6.42
CA PHE A 88 -4.89 0.33 5.15
C PHE A 88 -5.43 1.64 4.59
N LEU A 89 -6.74 1.81 4.55
CA LEU A 89 -7.37 2.99 3.99
C LEU A 89 -6.95 4.25 4.75
N ASN A 90 -7.01 4.21 6.09
CA ASN A 90 -6.55 5.32 6.91
C ASN A 90 -5.05 5.62 6.68
N SER A 91 -4.23 4.60 6.44
CA SER A 91 -2.80 4.79 6.19
C SER A 91 -2.56 5.46 4.84
N PHE A 92 -3.18 4.98 3.76
CA PHE A 92 -3.01 5.54 2.41
C PHE A 92 -3.68 6.91 2.23
N SER A 93 -4.85 7.13 2.84
CA SER A 93 -5.55 8.43 2.75
C SER A 93 -4.78 9.55 3.47
N ASN A 94 -4.12 9.24 4.59
CA ASN A 94 -3.41 10.23 5.40
C ASN A 94 -1.90 10.31 5.11
N ASP A 95 -1.42 9.73 4.01
CA ASP A 95 0.01 9.69 3.70
C ASP A 95 0.28 9.83 2.19
N SER A 96 0.70 11.03 1.78
CA SER A 96 1.06 11.30 0.39
C SER A 96 2.28 10.49 -0.06
N VAL A 97 3.21 10.18 0.85
CA VAL A 97 4.42 9.40 0.54
C VAL A 97 4.04 7.96 0.21
N LEU A 98 3.12 7.36 0.96
CA LEU A 98 2.59 6.02 0.63
C LEU A 98 1.89 6.01 -0.72
N ARG A 99 1.04 7.01 -1.02
CA ARG A 99 0.36 7.09 -2.32
C ARG A 99 1.35 7.21 -3.48
N SER A 100 2.30 8.13 -3.38
CA SER A 100 3.35 8.31 -4.39
C SER A 100 4.19 7.03 -4.58
N ALA A 101 4.47 6.31 -3.49
CA ALA A 101 5.19 5.05 -3.56
C ALA A 101 4.38 3.95 -4.27
N THR A 102 3.08 3.81 -3.98
CA THR A 102 2.19 2.87 -4.67
C THR A 102 2.17 3.10 -6.18
N ILE A 103 2.02 4.37 -6.60
CA ILE A 103 2.00 4.73 -8.02
C ILE A 103 3.35 4.42 -8.69
N ALA A 104 4.46 4.78 -8.04
CA ALA A 104 5.80 4.50 -8.53
C ALA A 104 6.08 2.99 -8.65
N ASP A 105 5.61 2.18 -7.70
CA ASP A 105 5.79 0.73 -7.70
C ASP A 105 4.95 0.04 -8.82
N LEU A 106 3.71 0.51 -9.07
CA LEU A 106 2.91 0.03 -10.21
C LEU A 106 3.56 0.36 -11.55
N ARG A 107 4.10 1.57 -11.70
CA ARG A 107 4.87 1.97 -12.89
C ARG A 107 6.14 1.17 -13.05
N ALA A 108 6.86 0.94 -11.95
CA ALA A 108 8.06 0.13 -11.93
C ALA A 108 7.78 -1.26 -12.52
N ALA A 109 6.73 -1.92 -12.04
CA ALA A 109 6.30 -3.22 -12.57
C ALA A 109 5.95 -3.13 -14.06
N ARG A 110 5.12 -2.16 -14.46
CA ARG A 110 4.68 -2.04 -15.86
C ARG A 110 5.80 -1.79 -16.86
N VAL A 111 6.84 -1.06 -16.44
CA VAL A 111 7.97 -0.67 -17.31
C VAL A 111 9.08 -1.71 -17.30
N ARG A 112 9.37 -2.32 -16.15
CA ARG A 112 10.56 -3.16 -15.98
C ARG A 112 10.28 -4.66 -16.07
N ASP A 113 9.04 -5.10 -15.86
CA ASP A 113 8.67 -6.50 -15.96
C ASP A 113 7.98 -6.79 -17.31
N PRO A 114 8.62 -7.56 -18.21
CA PRO A 114 8.01 -7.98 -19.48
C PRO A 114 6.73 -8.81 -19.29
N ALA A 115 6.58 -9.51 -18.16
CA ALA A 115 5.39 -10.30 -17.84
C ALA A 115 4.24 -9.44 -17.27
N CYS A 116 4.49 -8.17 -16.96
CA CYS A 116 3.48 -7.25 -16.47
C CYS A 116 2.62 -6.70 -17.62
N ILE A 117 1.60 -7.48 -17.99
CA ILE A 117 0.69 -7.14 -19.08
C ILE A 117 -0.14 -5.87 -18.82
N SER A 118 -0.49 -5.57 -17.57
CA SER A 118 -1.38 -4.46 -17.21
C SER A 118 -1.18 -3.98 -15.77
N TYR A 119 -1.70 -2.79 -15.45
CA TYR A 119 -1.65 -2.26 -14.08
C TYR A 119 -2.60 -3.00 -13.14
N SER A 120 -3.80 -3.37 -13.61
CA SER A 120 -4.76 -4.20 -12.88
C SER A 120 -4.16 -5.54 -12.48
N HIS A 121 -3.40 -6.17 -13.39
CA HIS A 121 -2.75 -7.45 -13.15
C HIS A 121 -1.69 -7.35 -12.05
N CYS A 122 -0.87 -6.29 -12.07
CA CYS A 122 0.07 -6.01 -10.99
C CYS A 122 -0.65 -5.78 -9.66
N LEU A 123 -1.69 -4.92 -9.65
CA LEU A 123 -2.46 -4.61 -8.44
C LEU A 123 -3.09 -5.86 -7.80
N LEU A 124 -3.60 -6.79 -8.61
CA LEU A 124 -4.33 -7.95 -8.11
C LEU A 124 -3.43 -9.14 -7.77
N ASN A 125 -2.42 -9.40 -8.62
CA ASN A 125 -1.73 -10.69 -8.62
C ASN A 125 -0.24 -10.62 -8.24
N TYR A 126 0.38 -9.44 -8.24
CA TYR A 126 1.81 -9.34 -7.91
C TYR A 126 1.99 -9.33 -6.40
N LYS A 127 2.26 -10.51 -5.85
CA LYS A 127 2.50 -10.68 -4.40
C LYS A 127 3.65 -9.83 -3.89
N GLY A 128 4.69 -9.59 -4.70
CA GLY A 128 5.80 -8.70 -4.36
C GLY A 128 5.36 -7.25 -4.21
N PHE A 129 4.54 -6.76 -5.13
CA PHE A 129 3.93 -5.43 -5.03
C PHE A 129 3.04 -5.33 -3.78
N LEU A 130 2.16 -6.29 -3.56
CA LEU A 130 1.24 -6.30 -2.41
C LEU A 130 1.99 -6.37 -1.07
N ALA A 131 3.00 -7.22 -0.97
CA ALA A 131 3.86 -7.33 0.20
C ALA A 131 4.61 -6.01 0.47
N CYS A 132 5.12 -5.36 -0.57
CA CYS A 132 5.77 -4.04 -0.45
C CYS A 132 4.80 -3.02 0.17
N GLN A 133 3.59 -2.89 -0.38
CA GLN A 133 2.62 -1.90 0.13
C GLN A 133 2.19 -2.21 1.57
N ALA A 134 1.96 -3.49 1.88
CA ALA A 134 1.63 -3.92 3.24
C ALA A 134 2.78 -3.65 4.23
N HIS A 135 4.02 -3.90 3.81
CA HIS A 135 5.20 -3.57 4.60
C HIS A 135 5.30 -2.07 4.88
N ARG A 136 5.04 -1.18 3.92
CA ARG A 136 5.09 0.27 4.17
C ARG A 136 4.10 0.71 5.24
N VAL A 137 2.92 0.10 5.29
CA VAL A 137 1.95 0.33 6.38
C VAL A 137 2.44 -0.26 7.70
N ALA A 138 3.03 -1.46 7.69
CA ALA A 138 3.67 -2.02 8.88
C ALA A 138 4.82 -1.12 9.40
N HIS A 139 5.60 -0.53 8.50
CA HIS A 139 6.67 0.43 8.83
C HIS A 139 6.10 1.69 9.48
N LYS A 140 5.02 2.25 8.92
CA LYS A 140 4.33 3.39 9.53
C LYS A 140 3.80 3.06 10.93
N LEU A 141 3.23 1.88 11.14
CA LEU A 141 2.80 1.45 12.46
C LEU A 141 3.97 1.30 13.43
N TRP A 142 5.10 0.80 12.94
CA TRP A 142 6.33 0.66 13.72
C TRP A 142 6.85 2.02 14.20
N THR A 143 6.90 3.03 13.33
CA THR A 143 7.34 4.39 13.67
C THR A 143 6.36 5.12 14.59
N GLN A 144 5.07 4.79 14.53
CA GLN A 144 4.03 5.25 15.45
C GLN A 144 4.00 4.51 16.79
N SER A 145 5.03 3.71 17.10
CA SER A 145 5.11 2.88 18.32
C SER A 145 4.01 1.81 18.46
N ARG A 146 3.24 1.53 17.41
CA ARG A 146 2.25 0.43 17.35
C ARG A 146 2.91 -0.89 16.95
N ARG A 147 4.04 -1.21 17.58
CA ARG A 147 4.92 -2.34 17.22
C ARG A 147 4.24 -3.71 17.24
N PRO A 148 3.36 -4.05 18.21
CA PRO A 148 2.68 -5.34 18.19
C PRO A 148 1.82 -5.54 16.93
N LEU A 149 1.11 -4.49 16.50
CA LEU A 149 0.31 -4.55 15.28
C LEU A 149 1.19 -4.59 14.02
N ALA A 150 2.29 -3.85 14.00
CA ALA A 150 3.26 -3.91 12.90
C ALA A 150 3.83 -5.33 12.72
N LEU A 151 4.17 -6.01 13.81
CA LEU A 151 4.65 -7.40 13.80
C LEU A 151 3.56 -8.41 13.45
N ALA A 152 2.33 -8.20 13.91
CA ALA A 152 1.20 -9.04 13.52
C ALA A 152 0.93 -8.94 12.01
N LEU A 153 0.94 -7.72 11.46
CA LEU A 153 0.79 -7.49 10.03
C LEU A 153 1.95 -8.09 9.23
N HIS A 154 3.18 -7.91 9.72
CA HIS A 154 4.38 -8.52 9.15
C HIS A 154 4.26 -10.04 9.02
N SER A 155 3.83 -10.73 10.09
CA SER A 155 3.63 -12.18 10.07
C SER A 155 2.64 -12.59 8.97
N ARG A 156 1.52 -11.86 8.82
CA ARG A 156 0.55 -12.14 7.74
C ARG A 156 1.13 -11.97 6.35
N VAL A 157 1.98 -10.96 6.15
CA VAL A 157 2.66 -10.72 4.87
C VAL A 157 3.61 -11.87 4.55
N ALA A 158 4.39 -12.33 5.53
CA ALA A 158 5.25 -13.50 5.40
C ALA A 158 4.45 -14.76 5.04
N ASP A 159 3.35 -15.02 5.74
CA ASP A 159 2.51 -16.21 5.52
C ASP A 159 1.85 -16.21 4.13
N VAL A 160 1.27 -15.08 3.71
CA VAL A 160 0.40 -15.01 2.52
C VAL A 160 1.20 -14.77 1.25
N PHE A 161 2.24 -13.93 1.32
CA PHE A 161 3.01 -13.53 0.15
C PHE A 161 4.39 -14.19 0.06
N ALA A 162 4.80 -14.93 1.10
CA ALA A 162 6.14 -15.51 1.22
C ALA A 162 7.25 -14.45 1.13
N VAL A 163 7.01 -13.28 1.73
CA VAL A 163 7.91 -12.13 1.76
C VAL A 163 8.07 -11.69 3.21
N ASP A 164 9.28 -11.74 3.74
CA ASP A 164 9.63 -11.36 5.12
C ASP A 164 10.42 -10.05 5.06
N ILE A 165 9.78 -8.94 5.44
CA ILE A 165 10.41 -7.62 5.44
C ILE A 165 10.15 -6.99 6.80
N HIS A 166 11.16 -7.03 7.67
CA HIS A 166 11.03 -6.53 9.04
C HIS A 166 10.47 -5.10 9.02
N PRO A 167 9.45 -4.74 9.83
CA PRO A 167 8.81 -3.41 9.80
C PRO A 167 9.74 -2.20 10.05
N ALA A 168 10.99 -2.42 10.44
CA ALA A 168 11.95 -1.34 10.68
C ALA A 168 12.80 -1.05 9.43
N ALA A 169 12.83 -1.99 8.48
CA ALA A 169 13.48 -1.83 7.20
C ALA A 169 12.89 -0.61 6.48
N ARG A 170 13.74 0.11 5.75
CA ARG A 170 13.35 1.28 4.98
C ARG A 170 13.40 0.94 3.52
N ILE A 171 12.24 0.93 2.86
CA ILE A 171 12.12 0.65 1.44
C ILE A 171 11.75 1.95 0.71
N GLY A 172 12.55 2.34 -0.29
CA GLY A 172 12.29 3.47 -1.18
C GLY A 172 11.07 3.23 -2.07
N LYS A 173 10.83 4.06 -3.10
CA LYS A 173 9.72 3.90 -4.07
C LYS A 173 10.21 3.46 -5.44
N GLY A 174 9.31 2.94 -6.28
CA GLY A 174 9.64 2.36 -7.57
C GLY A 174 10.36 1.02 -7.41
N VAL A 175 9.93 0.20 -6.46
CA VAL A 175 10.48 -1.13 -6.19
C VAL A 175 9.72 -2.18 -6.98
N LEU A 176 10.47 -3.11 -7.58
CA LEU A 176 9.93 -4.28 -8.24
C LEU A 176 10.55 -5.52 -7.59
N PHE A 177 9.70 -6.40 -7.07
CA PHE A 177 10.11 -7.72 -6.60
C PHE A 177 9.68 -8.75 -7.63
N ASP A 178 10.62 -9.23 -8.42
CA ASP A 178 10.37 -10.31 -9.37
C ASP A 178 10.29 -11.65 -8.61
N HIS A 179 9.25 -12.44 -8.89
CA HIS A 179 9.02 -13.74 -8.28
C HIS A 179 9.20 -13.82 -6.75
N ALA A 180 8.78 -12.78 -6.02
CA ALA A 180 9.08 -12.43 -4.61
C ALA A 180 9.07 -13.51 -3.48
N THR A 181 8.79 -14.77 -3.79
CA THR A 181 8.93 -15.92 -2.87
C THR A 181 10.31 -15.97 -2.22
N GLY A 182 10.34 -16.02 -0.89
CA GLY A 182 11.58 -16.21 -0.13
C GLY A 182 12.43 -14.94 0.01
N VAL A 183 11.90 -13.78 -0.37
CA VAL A 183 12.56 -12.49 -0.08
C VAL A 183 12.58 -12.27 1.42
N VAL A 184 13.79 -12.04 1.96
CA VAL A 184 14.02 -11.69 3.37
C VAL A 184 14.79 -10.38 3.44
N VAL A 185 14.23 -9.40 4.14
CA VAL A 185 14.86 -8.09 4.41
C VAL A 185 14.87 -7.85 5.91
N GLY A 186 16.08 -7.83 6.46
CA GLY A 186 16.31 -7.65 7.89
C GLY A 186 15.99 -6.24 8.40
N LYS A 187 16.16 -6.07 9.71
CA LYS A 187 15.87 -4.81 10.42
C LYS A 187 16.76 -3.63 9.98
N ASN A 188 18.01 -3.91 9.57
CA ASN A 188 19.07 -2.94 9.32
C ASN A 188 19.70 -3.16 7.94
#